data_AF-A0A961ACK3-F1
#
_entry.id   AF-A0A961ACK3-F1
#
_cell.length_a   1.000
_cell.length_b   1.000
_cell.length_c   1.000
_cell.angle_alpha   90.00
_cell.angle_beta   90.00
_cell.angle_gamma   90.00
#
_symmetry.space_group_name_H-M   'P 1'
#
loop_
_entity.id
_entity.type
_entity.pdbx_description
1 polymer ?
#
loop_
_entity_poly.entity_id
_entity_poly.type
_entity_poly.pdbx_seq_one_letter_code
_entity_poly.pdbx_strand_id
1 'polypeptide(L)'
;MLVTLSAYPYLGMCLIMLLLCAVAVLTARRNARLLLLSGVLCIPYGLFSFEYIPQYWDPRVTFHYISSPEDLLFSFCAGILATRMLLFFQPGTYSVTREKGLVWKRYLLYSVIGIAIGYGVRFGVTGTPVMVSTLSGVAVTGLILAFKRSRFVAGSVLGALGFSLLYALLVRSSFAIWPHFENAWRNAEVHTGWLLGVPLFEIYWALGYGLVWPLLAVHCLLDEEAARRIAGVLPHELPRGSQSLHGG
;
A
#
# COMPACT_ATOMS: atom_id res chain seq x y z
N MET A 1 15.19 -15.73 22.24
CA MET A 1 14.43 -14.87 21.30
C MET A 1 15.33 -13.85 20.59
N LEU A 2 16.10 -13.00 21.30
CA LEU A 2 17.00 -12.03 20.66
C LEU A 2 18.06 -12.67 19.75
N VAL A 3 18.69 -13.77 20.17
CA VAL A 3 19.67 -14.52 19.38
C VAL A 3 19.07 -15.11 18.09
N THR A 4 17.78 -15.47 18.10
CA THR A 4 17.09 -16.01 16.93
C THR A 4 16.74 -14.89 15.95
N LEU A 5 16.33 -13.72 16.45
CA LEU A 5 16.01 -12.56 15.60
C LEU A 5 17.26 -11.94 14.96
N SER A 6 18.44 -12.03 15.59
CA SER A 6 19.69 -11.62 14.95
C SER A 6 20.09 -12.50 13.76
N ALA A 7 19.62 -13.74 13.70
CA ALA A 7 19.86 -14.63 12.56
C ALA A 7 18.92 -14.34 11.38
N TYR A 8 17.73 -13.78 11.64
CA TYR A 8 16.68 -13.50 10.66
C TYR A 8 16.20 -12.04 10.79
N PRO A 9 17.03 -11.05 10.42
CA PRO A 9 16.70 -9.63 10.59
C PRO A 9 15.44 -9.21 9.81
N TYR A 10 15.18 -9.83 8.64
CA TYR A 10 13.98 -9.54 7.87
C TYR A 10 12.69 -9.97 8.59
N LEU A 11 12.68 -11.13 9.26
CA LEU A 11 11.58 -11.53 10.15
C LEU A 11 11.41 -10.52 11.29
N GLY A 12 12.51 -10.07 11.89
CA GLY A 12 12.49 -9.02 12.93
C GLY A 12 11.81 -7.74 12.45
N MET A 13 12.17 -7.25 11.26
CA MET A 13 11.52 -6.10 10.62
C MET A 13 10.02 -6.34 10.38
N CYS A 14 9.63 -7.51 9.88
CA CYS A 14 8.22 -7.87 9.66
C CYS A 14 7.40 -7.89 10.97
N LEU A 15 7.97 -8.36 12.07
CA LEU A 15 7.33 -8.35 13.39
C LEU A 15 7.14 -6.93 13.92
N ILE A 16 8.11 -6.03 13.71
CA ILE A 16 7.96 -4.60 14.04
C ILE A 16 6.82 -3.99 13.20
N MET A 17 6.77 -4.28 11.89
CA MET A 17 5.67 -3.82 11.05
C MET A 17 4.32 -4.35 11.51
N LEU A 18 4.25 -5.62 11.95
CA LEU A 18 3.02 -6.21 12.46
C LEU A 18 2.55 -5.50 13.74
N LEU A 19 3.47 -5.13 14.64
CA LEU A 19 3.15 -4.31 15.81
C LEU A 19 2.60 -2.93 15.41
N LEU A 20 3.22 -2.26 14.44
CA LEU A 20 2.71 -1.00 13.89
C LEU A 20 1.32 -1.16 13.27
N CYS A 21 1.07 -2.28 12.58
CA CYS A 21 -0.25 -2.61 12.04
C CYS A 21 -1.29 -2.82 13.13
N ALA A 22 -0.94 -3.51 14.22
CA ALA A 22 -1.82 -3.67 15.37
C ALA A 22 -2.20 -2.31 15.95
N VAL A 23 -1.24 -1.41 16.16
CA VAL A 23 -1.50 -0.03 16.61
C VAL A 23 -2.38 0.72 15.60
N ALA A 24 -2.10 0.61 14.30
CA ALA A 24 -2.89 1.23 13.25
C ALA A 24 -4.36 0.79 13.28
N VAL A 25 -4.62 -0.51 13.42
CA VAL A 25 -5.97 -1.09 13.50
C VAL A 25 -6.67 -0.69 14.80
N LEU A 26 -5.96 -0.72 15.94
CA LEU A 26 -6.51 -0.36 17.25
C LEU A 26 -6.86 1.12 17.37
N THR A 27 -6.10 2.00 16.70
CA THR A 27 -6.37 3.45 16.68
C THR A 27 -7.41 3.85 15.64
N ALA A 28 -7.61 3.04 14.60
CA ALA A 28 -8.60 3.28 13.55
C ALA A 28 -9.78 2.30 13.61
N ARG A 29 -10.31 2.00 14.81
CA ARG A 29 -11.34 0.96 15.03
C ARG A 29 -12.54 1.05 14.08
N ARG A 30 -13.00 2.28 13.77
CA ARG A 30 -14.11 2.54 12.83
C ARG A 30 -13.83 2.04 11.41
N ASN A 31 -12.56 1.97 11.01
CA ASN A 31 -12.08 1.53 9.71
C ASN A 31 -11.24 0.25 9.79
N ALA A 32 -11.23 -0.47 10.93
CA ALA A 32 -10.40 -1.66 11.14
C ALA A 32 -10.62 -2.71 10.05
N ARG A 33 -11.88 -2.94 9.66
CA ARG A 33 -12.23 -3.88 8.59
C ARG A 33 -11.62 -3.48 7.25
N LEU A 34 -11.66 -2.20 6.89
CA LEU A 34 -11.07 -1.70 5.65
C LEU A 34 -9.54 -1.92 5.66
N LEU A 35 -8.88 -1.61 6.79
CA LEU A 35 -7.45 -1.83 6.94
C LEU A 35 -7.07 -3.31 6.80
N LEU A 36 -7.74 -4.20 7.54
CA LEU A 36 -7.45 -5.64 7.48
C LEU A 36 -7.68 -6.22 6.09
N LEU A 37 -8.77 -5.85 5.42
CA LEU A 37 -9.04 -6.32 4.07
C LEU A 37 -8.03 -5.74 3.05
N SER A 38 -7.57 -4.51 3.26
CA SER A 38 -6.48 -3.94 2.47
C SER A 38 -5.20 -4.76 2.63
N GLY A 39 -4.83 -5.12 3.86
CA GLY A 39 -3.70 -6.03 4.09
C GLY A 39 -3.87 -7.38 3.38
N VAL A 40 -5.05 -8.01 3.51
CA VAL A 40 -5.33 -9.31 2.87
C VAL A 40 -5.22 -9.24 1.34
N LEU A 41 -5.75 -8.19 0.71
CA LEU A 41 -5.62 -7.99 -0.73
C LEU A 41 -4.16 -7.77 -1.16
N CYS A 42 -3.28 -7.33 -0.26
CA CYS A 42 -1.87 -7.15 -0.58
C CYS A 42 -1.04 -8.44 -0.48
N ILE A 43 -1.47 -9.44 0.29
CA ILE A 43 -0.71 -10.70 0.47
C ILE A 43 -0.23 -11.33 -0.85
N PRO A 44 -1.06 -11.45 -1.91
CA PRO A 44 -0.61 -12.07 -3.16
C PRO A 44 0.57 -11.38 -3.83
N TYR A 45 0.82 -10.10 -3.55
CA TYR A 45 1.99 -9.39 -4.09
C TYR A 45 3.31 -9.88 -3.48
N GLY A 46 3.29 -10.45 -2.27
CA GLY A 46 4.46 -11.10 -1.67
C GLY A 46 4.93 -12.33 -2.44
N LEU A 47 4.05 -12.94 -3.24
CA LEU A 47 4.42 -14.05 -4.12
C LEU A 47 5.34 -13.62 -5.27
N PHE A 48 5.48 -12.31 -5.55
CA PHE A 48 6.39 -11.80 -6.58
C PHE A 48 7.81 -11.58 -6.06
N SER A 49 8.12 -11.89 -4.79
CA SER A 49 9.46 -11.71 -4.22
C SER A 49 10.55 -12.47 -5.00
N PHE A 50 10.22 -13.61 -5.63
CA PHE A 50 11.15 -14.35 -6.48
C PHE A 50 11.73 -13.56 -7.66
N GLU A 51 11.05 -12.51 -8.15
CA GLU A 51 11.58 -11.66 -9.24
C GLU A 51 12.64 -10.69 -8.71
N TYR A 52 12.55 -10.32 -7.42
CA TYR A 52 13.47 -9.39 -6.77
C TYR A 52 14.64 -10.12 -6.12
N ILE A 53 14.48 -11.39 -5.74
CA ILE A 53 15.52 -12.21 -5.12
C ILE A 53 16.23 -13.07 -6.18
N PRO A 54 17.57 -13.03 -6.31
CA PRO A 54 18.52 -12.17 -5.58
C PRO A 54 18.84 -10.85 -6.30
N GLN A 55 18.18 -10.53 -7.43
CA GLN A 55 18.59 -9.45 -8.35
C GLN A 55 18.61 -8.06 -7.73
N TYR A 56 17.67 -7.76 -6.84
CA TYR A 56 17.50 -6.47 -6.19
C TYR A 56 17.78 -6.57 -4.69
N TRP A 57 17.31 -7.65 -4.06
CA TRP A 57 17.35 -7.83 -2.61
C TRP A 57 17.52 -9.30 -2.27
N ASP A 58 18.32 -9.63 -1.26
CA ASP A 58 18.64 -11.00 -0.85
C ASP A 58 18.69 -11.14 0.69
N PRO A 59 17.53 -11.16 1.35
CA PRO A 59 17.45 -11.28 2.80
C PRO A 59 17.65 -12.73 3.25
N ARG A 60 18.13 -12.89 4.49
CA ARG A 60 18.01 -14.18 5.19
C ARG A 60 16.57 -14.39 5.65
N VAL A 61 15.93 -15.44 5.14
CA VAL A 61 14.54 -15.83 5.48
C VAL A 61 14.52 -17.15 6.24
N THR A 62 13.46 -17.39 7.01
CA THR A 62 13.30 -18.65 7.75
C THR A 62 13.04 -19.84 6.83
N PHE A 63 12.31 -19.64 5.75
CA PHE A 63 12.00 -20.68 4.76
C PHE A 63 12.23 -20.17 3.34
N HIS A 64 13.14 -20.82 2.61
CA HIS A 64 13.40 -20.54 1.20
C HIS A 64 12.46 -21.38 0.32
N TYR A 65 11.47 -20.73 -0.28
CA TYR A 65 10.64 -21.28 -1.36
C TYR A 65 10.52 -20.23 -2.49
N ILE A 66 9.43 -20.23 -3.26
CA ILE A 66 9.14 -19.15 -4.23
C ILE A 66 8.99 -17.80 -3.51
N SER A 67 8.32 -17.81 -2.36
CA SER A 67 8.18 -16.65 -1.47
C SER A 67 8.27 -17.12 -0.03
N SER A 68 8.91 -16.32 0.81
CA SER A 68 9.00 -16.59 2.24
C SER A 68 7.71 -16.18 2.97
N PRO A 69 7.39 -16.79 4.13
CA PRO A 69 6.32 -16.28 5.00
C PRO A 69 6.49 -14.80 5.37
N GLU A 70 7.74 -14.34 5.47
CA GLU A 70 8.11 -12.96 5.71
C GLU A 70 7.66 -12.04 4.56
N ASP A 71 7.78 -12.46 3.30
CA ASP A 71 7.31 -11.68 2.14
C ASP A 71 5.78 -11.46 2.17
N LEU A 72 5.05 -12.51 2.57
CA LEU A 72 3.59 -12.45 2.71
C LEU A 72 3.18 -11.54 3.87
N LEU A 73 3.88 -11.65 5.00
CA LEU A 73 3.65 -10.84 6.18
C LEU A 73 3.99 -9.37 5.93
N PHE A 74 5.11 -9.11 5.28
CA PHE A 74 5.53 -7.78 4.84
C PHE A 74 4.46 -7.15 3.94
N SER A 75 3.99 -7.89 2.94
CA SER A 75 2.96 -7.41 2.01
C SER A 75 1.66 -7.10 2.72
N PHE A 76 1.21 -7.98 3.63
CA PHE A 76 0.05 -7.72 4.48
C PHE A 76 0.18 -6.42 5.27
N CYS A 77 1.33 -6.24 5.93
CA CYS A 77 1.60 -5.06 6.75
C CYS A 77 1.71 -3.78 5.90
N ALA A 78 2.37 -3.84 4.75
CA ALA A 78 2.47 -2.72 3.81
C ALA A 78 1.09 -2.24 3.38
N GLY A 79 0.18 -3.17 3.05
CA GLY A 79 -1.19 -2.83 2.66
C GLY A 79 -1.97 -2.11 3.76
N ILE A 80 -1.85 -2.57 5.02
CA ILE A 80 -2.45 -1.89 6.18
C ILE A 80 -1.85 -0.50 6.38
N LEU A 81 -0.52 -0.38 6.45
CA LEU A 81 0.14 0.87 6.80
C LEU A 81 -0.05 1.94 5.73
N ALA A 82 0.08 1.60 4.44
CA ALA A 82 -0.18 2.55 3.35
C ALA A 82 -1.64 3.06 3.41
N THR A 83 -2.61 2.17 3.59
CA THR A 83 -4.02 2.56 3.72
C THR A 83 -4.27 3.39 4.99
N ARG A 84 -3.57 3.07 6.09
CA ARG A 84 -3.68 3.84 7.33
C ARG A 84 -3.22 5.28 7.14
N MET A 85 -2.17 5.52 6.36
CA MET A 85 -1.65 6.85 6.09
C MET A 85 -2.66 7.69 5.29
N LEU A 86 -3.34 7.12 4.29
CA LEU A 86 -4.48 7.76 3.63
C LEU A 86 -5.55 8.18 4.66
N LEU A 87 -5.98 7.25 5.52
CA LEU A 87 -7.03 7.51 6.51
C LEU A 87 -6.61 8.49 7.62
N PHE A 88 -5.30 8.69 7.82
CA PHE A 88 -4.79 9.70 8.74
C PHE A 88 -5.02 11.11 8.21
N PHE A 89 -4.68 11.35 6.93
CA PHE A 89 -4.83 12.66 6.29
C PHE A 89 -6.23 12.91 5.75
N GLN A 90 -7.02 11.86 5.53
CA GLN A 90 -8.39 11.94 5.08
C GLN A 90 -9.30 11.16 6.05
N PRO A 91 -9.55 11.71 7.24
CA PRO A 91 -10.38 11.05 8.24
C PRO A 91 -11.82 10.92 7.75
N GLY A 92 -12.42 9.77 8.03
CA GLY A 92 -13.79 9.46 7.65
C GLY A 92 -14.21 8.09 8.16
N THR A 93 -15.50 7.79 8.11
CA THR A 93 -16.01 6.43 8.31
C THR A 93 -16.38 5.87 6.96
N TYR A 94 -15.79 4.74 6.60
CA TYR A 94 -15.94 4.16 5.28
C TYR A 94 -16.64 2.81 5.36
N SER A 95 -17.71 2.65 4.57
CA SER A 95 -18.41 1.37 4.42
C SER A 95 -17.67 0.48 3.42
N VAL A 96 -17.40 -0.76 3.84
CA VAL A 96 -16.84 -1.79 2.96
C VAL A 96 -17.98 -2.48 2.22
N THR A 97 -17.88 -2.60 0.88
CA THR A 97 -18.84 -3.33 0.06
C THR A 97 -18.94 -4.80 0.48
N ARG A 98 -20.15 -5.36 0.39
CA ARG A 98 -20.39 -6.79 0.63
C ARG A 98 -20.29 -7.62 -0.66
N GLU A 99 -20.18 -6.97 -1.82
CA GLU A 99 -20.15 -7.61 -3.12
C GLU A 99 -18.76 -8.19 -3.45
N LYS A 100 -18.48 -9.38 -2.92
CA LYS A 100 -17.18 -10.06 -3.12
C LYS A 100 -16.77 -10.17 -4.59
N GLY A 101 -17.72 -10.48 -5.49
CA GLY A 101 -17.45 -10.59 -6.92
C GLY A 101 -16.95 -9.28 -7.54
N LEU A 102 -17.50 -8.15 -7.11
CA LEU A 102 -17.07 -6.83 -7.57
C LEU A 102 -15.69 -6.47 -7.05
N VAL A 103 -15.39 -6.80 -5.79
CA VAL A 103 -14.06 -6.61 -5.17
C VAL A 103 -13.01 -7.37 -5.98
N TRP A 104 -13.23 -8.67 -6.22
CA TRP A 104 -12.28 -9.50 -6.96
C TRP A 104 -12.12 -9.07 -8.42
N LYS A 105 -13.21 -8.73 -9.10
CA LYS A 105 -13.17 -8.22 -10.47
C LYS A 105 -12.30 -6.96 -10.58
N ARG A 106 -12.51 -5.99 -9.68
CA ARG A 106 -11.74 -4.74 -9.65
C ARG A 106 -10.28 -5.01 -9.31
N TYR A 107 -10.03 -5.78 -8.24
CA TYR A 107 -8.69 -6.14 -7.81
C TYR A 107 -7.90 -6.81 -8.93
N LEU A 108 -8.41 -7.91 -9.49
CA LEU A 108 -7.73 -8.66 -10.54
C LEU A 108 -7.50 -7.80 -11.78
N LEU A 109 -8.48 -6.99 -12.20
CA LEU A 109 -8.32 -6.11 -13.36
C LEU A 109 -7.12 -5.16 -13.20
N TYR A 110 -7.05 -4.43 -12.08
CA TYR A 110 -5.97 -3.45 -11.88
C TYR A 110 -4.64 -4.10 -11.53
N SER A 111 -4.64 -5.24 -10.84
CA SER A 111 -3.43 -6.05 -10.65
C SER A 111 -2.87 -6.53 -11.98
N VAL A 112 -3.71 -7.08 -12.86
CA VAL A 112 -3.29 -7.56 -14.20
C VAL A 112 -2.79 -6.41 -15.06
N ILE A 113 -3.44 -5.24 -15.04
CA ILE A 113 -2.95 -4.06 -15.77
C ILE A 113 -1.55 -3.67 -15.29
N GLY A 114 -1.34 -3.54 -13.97
CA GLY A 114 -0.05 -3.17 -13.41
C GLY A 114 1.04 -4.20 -13.73
N ILE A 115 0.74 -5.49 -13.58
CA ILE A 115 1.64 -6.60 -13.90
C ILE A 115 1.98 -6.62 -15.39
N ALA A 116 0.99 -6.50 -16.27
CA ALA A 116 1.18 -6.51 -17.71
C ALA A 116 2.06 -5.34 -18.18
N ILE A 117 1.85 -4.15 -17.63
CA ILE A 117 2.71 -2.99 -17.93
C ILE A 117 4.12 -3.21 -17.41
N GLY A 118 4.27 -3.70 -16.17
CA GLY A 118 5.57 -3.99 -15.59
C GLY A 118 6.38 -5.00 -16.40
N TYR A 119 5.79 -6.14 -16.75
CA TYR A 119 6.44 -7.13 -17.61
C TYR A 119 6.63 -6.65 -19.05
N GLY A 120 5.69 -5.85 -19.58
CA GLY A 120 5.84 -5.21 -20.88
C GLY A 120 7.08 -4.31 -20.95
N VAL A 121 7.33 -3.52 -19.90
CA VAL A 121 8.56 -2.72 -19.78
C VAL A 121 9.78 -3.61 -19.58
N ARG A 122 9.69 -4.63 -18.71
CA ARG A 122 10.80 -5.56 -18.42
C ARG A 122 11.34 -6.27 -19.65
N PHE A 123 10.45 -6.73 -20.53
CA PHE A 123 10.81 -7.49 -21.72
C PHE A 123 10.87 -6.66 -23.00
N GLY A 124 10.21 -5.49 -23.03
CA GLY A 124 10.24 -4.58 -24.17
C GLY A 124 11.48 -3.66 -24.19
N VAL A 125 12.12 -3.43 -23.04
CA VAL A 125 13.30 -2.58 -22.93
C VAL A 125 14.47 -3.38 -22.33
N THR A 126 15.44 -3.74 -23.18
CA THR A 126 16.60 -4.55 -22.82
C THR A 126 17.35 -3.96 -21.62
N GLY A 127 17.64 -4.80 -20.62
CA GLY A 127 18.44 -4.43 -19.45
C GLY A 127 17.69 -3.64 -18.37
N THR A 128 16.36 -3.46 -18.48
CA THR A 128 15.60 -2.70 -17.47
C THR A 128 15.58 -3.42 -16.12
N PRO A 129 16.02 -2.79 -15.01
CA PRO A 129 15.98 -3.39 -13.68
C PRO A 129 14.55 -3.73 -13.24
N VAL A 130 14.37 -4.83 -12.49
CA VAL A 130 13.07 -5.30 -12.01
C VAL A 130 12.28 -4.22 -11.23
N MET A 131 12.98 -3.40 -10.44
CA MET A 131 12.34 -2.31 -9.68
C MET A 131 11.79 -1.21 -10.59
N VAL A 132 12.51 -0.85 -11.67
CA VAL A 132 12.05 0.15 -12.65
C VAL A 132 10.82 -0.35 -13.40
N SER A 133 10.84 -1.61 -13.84
CA SER A 133 9.68 -2.27 -14.44
C SER A 133 8.46 -2.26 -13.50
N THR A 134 8.66 -2.61 -12.23
CA THR A 134 7.60 -2.59 -11.20
C THR A 134 7.02 -1.20 -11.03
N LEU A 135 7.87 -0.19 -10.83
CA LEU A 135 7.47 1.19 -10.62
C LEU A 135 6.72 1.75 -11.83
N SER A 136 7.03 1.29 -13.05
CA SER A 136 6.29 1.66 -14.26
C SER A 136 4.84 1.14 -14.22
N GLY A 137 4.65 -0.12 -13.85
CA GLY A 137 3.31 -0.72 -13.67
C GLY A 137 2.50 -0.04 -12.56
N VAL A 138 3.19 0.26 -11.43
CA VAL A 138 2.61 1.02 -10.32
C VAL A 138 2.19 2.41 -10.80
N ALA A 139 3.06 3.16 -11.47
CA ALA A 139 2.78 4.53 -11.92
C ALA A 139 1.56 4.60 -12.84
N VAL A 140 1.47 3.74 -13.86
CA VAL A 140 0.33 3.75 -14.79
C VAL A 140 -0.97 3.34 -14.09
N THR A 141 -0.93 2.30 -13.26
CA THR A 141 -2.10 1.89 -12.46
C THR A 141 -2.55 3.01 -11.52
N GLY A 142 -1.59 3.70 -10.91
CA GLY A 142 -1.80 4.87 -10.07
C GLY A 142 -2.51 5.99 -10.78
N LEU A 143 -2.07 6.35 -11.99
CA LEU A 143 -2.71 7.38 -12.81
C LEU A 143 -4.15 7.02 -13.13
N ILE A 144 -4.42 5.79 -13.57
CA ILE A 144 -5.78 5.32 -13.88
C ILE A 144 -6.69 5.42 -12.65
N LEU A 145 -6.19 4.99 -11.49
CA LEU A 145 -6.94 5.03 -10.24
C LEU A 145 -7.12 6.45 -9.73
N ALA A 146 -6.14 7.34 -9.90
CA ALA A 146 -6.24 8.75 -9.54
C ALA A 146 -7.37 9.44 -10.31
N PHE A 147 -7.54 9.16 -11.60
CA PHE A 147 -8.69 9.66 -12.37
C PHE A 147 -10.01 9.08 -11.86
N LYS A 148 -10.06 7.79 -11.55
CA LYS A 148 -11.29 7.12 -11.09
C LYS A 148 -11.67 7.47 -9.66
N ARG A 149 -10.73 7.91 -8.82
CA ARG A 149 -10.90 8.16 -7.39
C ARG A 149 -10.29 9.51 -7.01
N SER A 150 -10.55 10.55 -7.81
CA SER A 150 -10.01 11.90 -7.65
C SER A 150 -10.17 12.47 -6.23
N ARG A 151 -11.31 12.16 -5.58
CA ARG A 151 -11.59 12.53 -4.17
C ARG A 151 -10.52 12.06 -3.18
N PHE A 152 -9.86 10.93 -3.45
CA PHE A 152 -8.86 10.33 -2.56
C PHE A 152 -7.42 10.67 -2.95
N VAL A 153 -7.20 11.38 -4.06
CA VAL A 153 -5.84 11.64 -4.57
C VAL A 153 -5.03 12.48 -3.60
N ALA A 154 -5.59 13.58 -3.08
CA ALA A 154 -4.88 14.43 -2.12
C ALA A 154 -4.49 13.65 -0.86
N GLY A 155 -5.43 12.87 -0.30
CA GLY A 155 -5.15 12.00 0.83
C GLY A 155 -4.10 10.92 0.51
N SER A 156 -4.10 10.39 -0.72
CA SER A 156 -3.13 9.37 -1.14
C SER A 156 -1.73 9.95 -1.35
N VAL A 157 -1.61 11.17 -1.86
CA VAL A 157 -0.32 11.87 -1.98
C VAL A 157 0.29 12.12 -0.61
N LEU A 158 -0.48 12.71 0.31
CA LEU A 158 -0.02 12.93 1.69
C LEU A 158 0.26 11.59 2.40
N GLY A 159 -0.60 10.60 2.17
CA GLY A 159 -0.42 9.25 2.67
C GLY A 159 0.86 8.58 2.16
N ALA A 160 1.20 8.76 0.89
CA ALA A 160 2.41 8.25 0.28
C ALA A 160 3.66 8.86 0.90
N LEU A 161 3.67 10.17 1.16
CA LEU A 161 4.77 10.84 1.86
C LEU A 161 4.92 10.31 3.29
N GLY A 162 3.81 10.19 4.03
CA GLY A 162 3.81 9.63 5.39
C GLY A 162 4.28 8.17 5.43
N PHE A 163 3.81 7.34 4.50
CA PHE A 163 4.24 5.94 4.39
C PHE A 163 5.71 5.81 4.00
N SER A 164 6.19 6.62 3.06
CA SER A 164 7.60 6.64 2.65
C SER A 164 8.52 7.03 3.81
N LEU A 165 8.13 8.04 4.59
CA LEU A 165 8.87 8.43 5.78
C LEU A 165 8.89 7.33 6.83
N LEU A 166 7.73 6.75 7.15
CA LEU A 166 7.61 5.64 8.09
C LEU A 166 8.49 4.44 7.66
N TYR A 167 8.45 4.09 6.39
CA TYR A 167 9.19 2.98 5.83
C TYR A 167 10.70 3.24 5.81
N ALA A 168 11.13 4.44 5.42
CA ALA A 168 12.54 4.84 5.48
C ALA A 168 13.07 4.79 6.92
N LEU A 169 12.29 5.26 7.90
CA LEU A 169 12.65 5.16 9.32
C LEU A 169 12.76 3.71 9.78
N LEU A 170 11.86 2.83 9.33
CA LEU A 170 11.88 1.40 9.65
C LEU A 170 13.13 0.73 9.08
N VAL A 171 13.45 0.95 7.80
CA VAL A 171 14.65 0.40 7.15
C VAL A 171 15.91 0.92 7.86
N ARG A 172 16.00 2.23 8.09
CA ARG A 172 17.13 2.86 8.77
C ARG A 172 17.33 2.34 10.19
N SER A 173 16.24 2.14 10.93
CA SER A 173 16.26 1.55 12.26
C SER A 173 16.68 0.09 12.22
N SER A 174 16.25 -0.66 11.20
CA SER A 174 16.64 -2.06 11.02
C SER A 174 18.15 -2.20 10.79
N PHE A 175 18.76 -1.31 10.01
CA PHE A 175 20.23 -1.26 9.87
C PHE A 175 20.95 -0.91 11.18
N ALA A 176 20.33 -0.11 12.05
CA ALA A 176 20.90 0.21 13.35
C ALA A 176 20.79 -0.94 14.36
N ILE A 177 19.71 -1.72 14.30
CA ILE A 177 19.45 -2.85 15.21
C ILE A 177 20.24 -4.10 14.79
N TRP A 178 20.33 -4.37 13.48
CA TRP A 178 20.99 -5.54 12.92
C TRP A 178 22.17 -5.14 12.04
N PRO A 179 23.41 -5.21 12.56
CA PRO A 179 24.60 -4.95 11.77
C PRO A 179 24.65 -5.87 10.55
N HIS A 180 25.15 -5.36 9.42
CA HIS A 180 25.27 -6.10 8.16
C HIS A 180 23.95 -6.42 7.46
N PHE A 181 22.80 -6.00 7.99
CA PHE A 181 21.52 -6.20 7.32
C PHE A 181 21.42 -5.40 6.01
N GLU A 182 22.16 -4.29 5.90
CA GLU A 182 22.35 -3.54 4.66
C GLU A 182 22.90 -4.40 3.52
N ASN A 183 23.62 -5.49 3.83
CA ASN A 183 24.15 -6.39 2.81
C ASN A 183 23.04 -7.10 2.01
N ALA A 184 21.83 -7.18 2.54
CA ALA A 184 20.68 -7.70 1.80
C ALA A 184 20.34 -6.83 0.57
N TRP A 185 20.81 -5.57 0.51
CA TRP A 185 20.62 -4.65 -0.62
C TRP A 185 21.86 -4.48 -1.51
N ARG A 186 22.91 -5.30 -1.35
CA ARG A 186 24.17 -5.16 -2.13
C ARG A 186 23.97 -5.12 -3.64
N ASN A 187 22.96 -5.80 -4.16
CA ASN A 187 22.65 -5.80 -5.59
C ASN A 187 21.83 -4.55 -6.02
N ALA A 188 21.15 -3.88 -5.10
CA ALA A 188 20.48 -2.60 -5.34
C ALA A 188 21.45 -1.41 -5.40
N GLU A 189 22.62 -1.51 -4.75
CA GLU A 189 23.66 -0.46 -4.73
C GLU A 189 24.21 -0.15 -6.13
N VAL A 190 24.22 -1.13 -7.04
CA VAL A 190 24.76 -1.01 -8.40
C VAL A 190 24.01 0.05 -9.22
N HIS A 191 22.82 0.48 -8.80
CA HIS A 191 21.92 1.22 -9.68
C HIS A 191 21.40 2.58 -9.19
N THR A 192 21.44 2.95 -7.90
CA THR A 192 20.65 4.14 -7.47
C THR A 192 21.17 5.04 -6.35
N GLY A 193 22.27 4.73 -5.67
CA GLY A 193 22.73 5.55 -4.55
C GLY A 193 21.81 5.52 -3.31
N TRP A 194 22.14 6.35 -2.32
CA TRP A 194 21.57 6.31 -0.97
C TRP A 194 21.09 7.70 -0.52
N LEU A 195 19.97 7.75 0.21
CA LEU A 195 19.46 8.95 0.85
C LEU A 195 19.22 8.69 2.34
N LEU A 196 19.87 9.47 3.20
CA LEU A 196 19.79 9.32 4.67
C LEU A 196 20.14 7.91 5.18
N GLY A 197 20.99 7.18 4.46
CA GLY A 197 21.37 5.80 4.79
C GLY A 197 20.30 4.76 4.44
N VAL A 198 19.36 5.09 3.55
CA VAL A 198 18.39 4.15 2.96
C VAL A 198 18.58 4.12 1.44
N PRO A 199 18.50 2.96 0.76
CA PRO A 199 18.61 2.90 -0.70
C PRO A 199 17.52 3.74 -1.38
N LEU A 200 17.87 4.51 -2.42
CA LEU A 200 16.90 5.40 -3.08
C LEU A 200 15.70 4.66 -3.67
N PHE A 201 15.90 3.45 -4.22
CA PHE A 201 14.79 2.64 -4.73
C PHE A 201 13.79 2.19 -3.65
N GLU A 202 14.20 2.00 -2.39
CA GLU A 202 13.27 1.72 -1.29
C GLU A 202 12.34 2.90 -1.03
N ILE A 203 12.86 4.12 -1.17
CA ILE A 203 12.08 5.35 -1.02
C ILE A 203 11.12 5.51 -2.20
N TYR A 204 11.58 5.28 -3.43
CA TYR A 204 10.72 5.34 -4.62
C TYR A 204 9.64 4.26 -4.61
N TRP A 205 10.00 3.05 -4.19
CA TRP A 205 9.05 1.96 -3.99
C TRP A 205 7.99 2.34 -2.96
N ALA A 206 8.40 2.82 -1.78
CA ALA A 206 7.45 3.22 -0.74
C ALA A 206 6.55 4.37 -1.20
N LEU A 207 7.10 5.35 -1.93
CA LEU A 207 6.33 6.48 -2.44
C LEU A 207 5.32 6.04 -3.50
N GLY A 208 5.76 5.26 -4.49
CA GLY A 208 4.89 4.73 -5.54
C GLY A 208 3.81 3.82 -4.98
N TYR A 209 4.19 2.88 -4.11
CA TYR A 209 3.26 1.98 -3.44
C TYR A 209 2.28 2.75 -2.55
N GLY A 210 2.76 3.67 -1.72
CA GLY A 210 1.94 4.49 -0.85
C GLY A 210 0.97 5.42 -1.60
N LEU A 211 1.29 5.79 -2.84
CA LEU A 211 0.41 6.58 -3.69
C LEU A 211 -0.71 5.74 -4.31
N VAL A 212 -0.39 4.52 -4.74
CA VAL A 212 -1.28 3.70 -5.57
C VAL A 212 -2.09 2.71 -4.75
N TRP A 213 -1.48 2.07 -3.75
CA TRP A 213 -2.12 1.04 -2.95
C TRP A 213 -3.39 1.54 -2.25
N PRO A 214 -3.39 2.70 -1.56
CA PRO A 214 -4.60 3.18 -0.90
C PRO A 214 -5.72 3.48 -1.91
N LEU A 215 -5.39 4.00 -3.10
CA LEU A 215 -6.36 4.22 -4.18
C LEU A 215 -6.96 2.90 -4.68
N LEU A 216 -6.14 1.86 -4.84
CA LEU A 216 -6.60 0.53 -5.24
C LEU A 216 -7.50 -0.09 -4.15
N ALA A 217 -7.08 -0.01 -2.90
CA ALA A 217 -7.83 -0.52 -1.76
C ALA A 217 -9.19 0.15 -1.66
N VAL A 218 -9.28 1.48 -1.72
CA VAL A 218 -10.58 2.17 -1.72
C VAL A 218 -11.39 1.88 -2.97
N HIS A 219 -10.74 1.72 -4.12
CA HIS A 219 -11.42 1.40 -5.37
C HIS A 219 -12.13 0.03 -5.29
N CYS A 220 -11.45 -0.96 -4.72
CA CYS A 220 -11.96 -2.31 -4.59
C CYS A 220 -12.98 -2.42 -3.45
N LEU A 221 -12.68 -1.83 -2.29
CA LEU A 221 -13.39 -2.12 -1.04
C LEU A 221 -14.52 -1.16 -0.72
N LEU A 222 -14.55 0.07 -1.24
CA LEU A 222 -15.61 1.01 -0.88
C LEU A 222 -16.89 0.82 -1.68
N ASP A 223 -18.01 0.91 -0.95
CA ASP A 223 -19.36 0.97 -1.51
C ASP A 223 -19.74 2.41 -1.85
N GLU A 224 -19.47 2.82 -3.10
CA GLU A 224 -19.84 4.15 -3.58
C GLU A 224 -21.34 4.33 -3.71
N GLU A 225 -22.09 3.26 -3.97
CA GLU A 225 -23.52 3.35 -4.19
C GLU A 225 -24.23 3.61 -2.87
N ALA A 226 -23.81 2.96 -1.78
CA ALA A 226 -24.23 3.31 -0.43
C ALA A 226 -23.85 4.76 -0.08
N ALA A 227 -22.64 5.21 -0.42
CA ALA A 227 -22.22 6.58 -0.15
C ALA A 227 -23.05 7.62 -0.93
N ARG A 228 -23.41 7.33 -2.19
CA ARG A 228 -24.29 8.18 -3.01
C ARG A 228 -25.74 8.11 -2.54
N ARG A 229 -26.24 6.96 -2.07
CA ARG A 229 -27.59 6.83 -1.50
C ARG A 229 -27.72 7.65 -0.21
N ILE A 230 -26.71 7.63 0.66
CA ILE A 230 -26.69 8.49 1.86
C ILE A 230 -26.62 9.97 1.48
N ALA A 231 -25.78 10.34 0.51
CA ALA A 231 -25.66 11.71 0.05
C ALA A 231 -26.91 12.21 -0.72
N GLY A 232 -27.63 11.31 -1.42
CA GLY A 232 -28.88 11.61 -2.12
C GLY A 232 -30.13 11.57 -1.23
N VAL A 233 -30.02 11.10 0.01
CA VAL A 233 -31.09 11.12 1.04
C VAL A 233 -30.92 12.30 2.02
N LEU A 234 -29.93 13.17 1.81
CA LEU A 234 -30.00 14.55 2.29
C LEU A 234 -30.52 15.41 1.13
N PRO A 235 -31.84 15.49 0.91
CA PRO A 235 -32.38 16.54 0.09
C PRO A 235 -31.93 17.86 0.72
N HIS A 236 -31.39 18.73 -0.11
CA HIS A 236 -31.25 20.16 0.18
C HIS A 236 -32.61 20.87 0.37
N GLU A 237 -33.68 20.13 0.61
CA GLU A 237 -34.94 20.67 1.11
C GLU A 237 -34.80 20.98 2.59
N LEU A 238 -34.04 22.06 2.88
CA LEU A 238 -34.50 22.97 3.91
C LEU A 238 -35.97 23.26 3.58
N PRO A 239 -36.92 23.02 4.50
CA PRO A 239 -38.26 23.52 4.31
C PRO A 239 -38.09 25.03 4.09
N ARG A 240 -38.34 25.49 2.86
CA ARG A 240 -38.70 26.89 2.65
C ARG A 240 -40.02 27.04 3.36
N GLY A 241 -39.93 27.30 4.67
CA GLY A 241 -41.05 27.71 5.49
C GLY A 241 -41.66 28.91 4.81
N SER A 242 -42.76 28.62 4.10
CA SER A 242 -43.92 29.48 3.91
C SER A 242 -43.60 30.97 3.78
N GLN A 243 -43.23 31.39 2.58
CA GLN A 243 -43.71 32.68 2.12
C GLN A 243 -45.22 32.58 1.92
N SER A 244 -45.93 33.41 2.68
CA SER A 244 -47.26 33.99 2.42
C SER A 244 -48.46 33.06 2.26
N LEU A 245 -49.49 33.27 3.09
CA LEU A 245 -50.73 33.98 2.68
C LEU A 245 -51.79 33.89 3.78
N HIS A 246 -52.14 35.04 4.37
CA HIS A 246 -53.49 35.50 4.77
C HIS A 246 -53.28 36.89 5.40
N GLY A 247 -53.73 38.03 4.84
CA GLY A 247 -54.74 38.21 3.80
C GLY A 247 -56.14 37.98 4.38
N GLY A 248 -56.57 38.90 5.25
CA GLY A 248 -57.86 38.97 5.92
C GLY A 248 -57.86 40.10 6.94
#